data_AF-A0A2V8GLN9-F1
#
_entry.id   AF-A0A2V8GLN9-F1
#
_cell.length_a   1.000
_cell.length_b   1.000
_cell.length_c   1.000
_cell.angle_alpha   90.00
_cell.angle_beta   90.00
_cell.angle_gamma   90.00
#
_symmetry.space_group_name_H-M   'P 1'
#
loop_
_entity.id
_entity.type
_entity.pdbx_description
1 polymer ?
#
loop_
_entity_poly.entity_id
_entity_poly.type
_entity_poly.pdbx_seq_one_letter_code
_entity_poly.pdbx_strand_id
1 'polypeptide(L)'
;MAAGDRLLEHLLRRAGFGASHDDLATFGALSYSQAVDRLVDYDAIPDTVDGNIGKPGYVGTTSHGPFSPNTVGDDARQRWLFRMLHSQRPLQEKMTLFWHNYFATGFSKVAGVVKAENATRLMAAKASEDSQKQRGQIELFRDSALGNFRDLLTAVAQDPAMLIWLDGDTNTKAKPQENFGRELMELFSRGVGFYT
;
A
#
# COMPACT_ATOMS: atom_id res chain seq x y z
N MET A 1 -22.02 -5.83 26.76
CA MET A 1 -21.83 -5.46 25.34
C MET A 1 -23.13 -5.70 24.61
N ALA A 2 -23.69 -4.65 24.03
CA ALA A 2 -24.88 -4.76 23.19
C ALA A 2 -24.51 -5.47 21.87
N ALA A 3 -25.49 -6.03 21.16
CA ALA A 3 -25.24 -6.68 19.87
C ALA A 3 -24.67 -5.71 18.82
N GLY A 4 -25.01 -4.41 18.91
CA GLY A 4 -24.46 -3.35 18.07
C GLY A 4 -22.94 -3.16 18.22
N ASP A 5 -22.44 -3.20 19.46
CA ASP A 5 -21.01 -3.07 19.75
C ASP A 5 -20.20 -4.19 19.08
N ARG A 6 -20.72 -5.43 19.10
CA ARG A 6 -20.06 -6.60 18.48
C ARG A 6 -19.97 -6.49 16.96
N LEU A 7 -21.01 -5.97 16.31
CA LEU A 7 -21.02 -5.78 14.86
C LEU A 7 -20.03 -4.68 14.45
N LEU A 8 -19.96 -3.60 15.21
CA LEU A 8 -19.02 -2.50 14.94
C LEU A 8 -17.57 -2.96 15.11
N GLU A 9 -17.25 -3.64 16.21
CA GLU A 9 -15.90 -4.18 16.41
C GLU A 9 -15.52 -5.19 15.31
N HIS A 10 -16.46 -6.03 14.88
CA HIS A 10 -16.23 -6.95 13.77
C HIS A 10 -15.92 -6.20 12.49
N LEU A 11 -16.68 -5.14 12.16
CA LEU A 11 -16.43 -4.27 11.02
C LEU A 11 -15.01 -3.69 11.08
N LEU A 12 -14.61 -3.08 12.21
CA LEU A 12 -13.29 -2.46 12.35
C LEU A 12 -12.13 -3.48 12.27
N ARG A 13 -12.32 -4.71 12.74
CA ARG A 13 -11.34 -5.79 12.58
C ARG A 13 -11.19 -6.24 11.11
N ARG A 14 -12.25 -6.15 10.30
CA ARG A 14 -12.23 -6.56 8.88
C ARG A 14 -11.78 -5.42 7.97
N ALA A 15 -12.21 -4.20 8.24
CA ALA A 15 -11.92 -3.01 7.46
C ALA A 15 -10.62 -2.30 7.87
N GLY A 16 -9.91 -2.80 8.88
CA GLY A 16 -8.68 -2.19 9.38
C GLY A 16 -7.72 -3.19 10.01
N PHE A 17 -6.95 -2.71 10.97
CA PHE A 17 -5.95 -3.49 11.73
C PHE A 17 -6.36 -3.70 13.19
N GLY A 18 -7.65 -3.51 13.49
CA GLY A 18 -8.19 -3.43 14.84
C GLY A 18 -8.78 -2.05 15.10
N ALA A 19 -9.22 -1.83 16.34
CA ALA A 19 -9.73 -0.55 16.80
C ALA A 19 -9.01 -0.18 18.10
N SER A 20 -8.45 1.03 18.14
CA SER A 20 -8.01 1.65 19.38
C SER A 20 -9.21 2.08 20.23
N HIS A 21 -8.95 2.50 21.47
CA HIS A 21 -10.01 3.06 22.31
C HIS A 21 -10.65 4.30 21.67
N ASP A 22 -9.85 5.15 21.03
CA ASP A 22 -10.30 6.37 20.36
C ASP A 22 -11.13 6.04 19.10
N ASP A 23 -10.77 4.98 18.39
CA ASP A 23 -11.57 4.49 17.25
C ASP A 23 -12.94 4.01 17.74
N LEU A 24 -13.00 3.22 18.81
CA LEU A 24 -14.27 2.75 19.37
C LEU A 24 -15.16 3.91 19.85
N ALA A 25 -14.57 4.95 20.45
CA ALA A 25 -15.31 6.15 20.84
C ALA A 25 -15.85 6.91 19.61
N THR A 26 -15.02 7.07 18.57
CA THR A 26 -15.40 7.77 17.34
C THR A 26 -16.49 7.03 16.56
N PHE A 27 -16.27 5.74 16.32
CA PHE A 27 -17.20 4.91 15.55
C PHE A 27 -18.44 4.51 16.34
N GLY A 28 -18.36 4.42 17.67
CA GLY A 28 -19.51 4.13 18.54
C GLY A 28 -20.52 5.27 18.60
N ALA A 29 -20.13 6.49 18.24
CA ALA A 29 -21.02 7.63 18.08
C ALA A 29 -21.78 7.62 16.73
N LEU A 30 -21.42 6.72 15.81
CA LEU A 30 -22.02 6.62 14.49
C LEU A 30 -23.05 5.47 14.45
N SER A 31 -24.07 5.61 13.61
CA SER A 31 -24.81 4.43 13.16
C SER A 31 -23.91 3.52 12.32
N TYR A 32 -24.28 2.24 12.19
CA TYR A 32 -23.50 1.28 11.42
C TYR A 32 -23.31 1.72 9.95
N SER A 33 -24.34 2.27 9.31
CA SER A 33 -24.23 2.79 7.94
C SER A 33 -23.25 3.95 7.85
N GLN A 34 -23.34 4.91 8.78
CA GLN A 34 -22.39 6.03 8.83
C GLN A 34 -20.94 5.57 9.08
N ALA A 35 -20.74 4.51 9.87
CA ALA A 35 -19.44 3.89 10.06
C ALA A 35 -18.90 3.28 8.76
N VAL A 36 -19.74 2.60 7.98
CA VAL A 36 -19.38 2.06 6.66
C VAL A 36 -19.07 3.18 5.69
N ASP A 37 -19.93 4.20 5.58
CA ASP A 37 -19.73 5.35 4.70
C ASP A 37 -18.40 6.04 5.01
N ARG A 38 -18.09 6.27 6.30
CA ARG A 38 -16.80 6.84 6.72
C ARG A 38 -15.58 5.99 6.30
N LEU A 39 -15.72 4.66 6.31
CA LEU A 39 -14.62 3.75 5.93
C LEU A 39 -14.40 3.73 4.42
N VAL A 40 -15.48 3.74 3.64
CA VAL A 40 -15.44 3.68 2.17
C VAL A 40 -15.07 5.04 1.57
N ASP A 41 -15.64 6.12 2.10
CA ASP A 41 -15.38 7.50 1.65
C ASP A 41 -14.19 8.12 2.40
N TYR A 42 -13.10 7.36 2.53
CA TYR A 42 -11.92 7.79 3.29
C TYR A 42 -11.26 9.06 2.74
N ASP A 43 -11.52 9.44 1.49
CA ASP A 43 -10.99 10.67 0.88
C ASP A 43 -11.56 11.94 1.50
N ALA A 44 -12.73 11.85 2.16
CA ALA A 44 -13.27 12.95 2.95
C ALA A 44 -12.45 13.25 4.22
N ILE A 45 -11.58 12.33 4.64
CA ILE A 45 -10.74 12.44 5.84
C ILE A 45 -9.34 12.91 5.43
N PRO A 46 -8.78 14.02 5.91
CA PRO A 46 -7.43 14.44 5.52
C PRO A 46 -6.34 13.40 5.82
N ASP A 47 -5.43 13.13 4.87
CA ASP A 47 -4.27 12.25 5.08
C ASP A 47 -3.11 13.01 5.73
N THR A 48 -3.10 13.08 7.05
CA THR A 48 -2.09 13.82 7.83
C THR A 48 -1.24 12.93 8.75
N VAL A 49 -1.43 11.60 8.67
CA VAL A 49 -0.87 10.64 9.64
C VAL A 49 0.67 10.68 9.70
N ASP A 50 1.35 10.86 8.56
CA ASP A 50 2.82 10.90 8.51
C ASP A 50 3.39 12.08 9.31
N GLY A 51 2.63 13.17 9.43
CA GLY A 51 3.00 14.33 10.25
C GLY A 51 3.08 14.02 11.74
N ASN A 52 2.63 12.85 12.19
CA ASN A 52 2.74 12.41 13.59
C ASN A 52 3.96 11.52 13.86
N ILE A 53 4.72 11.12 12.83
CA ILE A 53 5.92 10.32 13.01
C ILE A 53 6.96 11.13 13.80
N GLY A 54 7.49 10.52 14.86
CA GLY A 54 8.46 11.15 15.76
C GLY A 54 7.86 12.08 16.83
N LYS A 55 6.52 12.25 16.87
CA LYS A 55 5.87 13.01 17.94
C LYS A 55 5.66 12.18 19.21
N PRO A 56 5.77 12.78 20.42
CA PRO A 56 5.39 12.12 21.66
C PRO A 56 3.94 11.60 21.61
N GLY A 57 3.71 10.42 22.18
CA GLY A 57 2.39 9.77 22.19
C GLY A 57 2.11 8.84 21.00
N TYR A 58 2.98 8.81 19.99
CA TYR A 58 2.92 7.85 18.89
C TYR A 58 4.05 6.82 18.98
N VAL A 59 3.92 5.71 18.25
CA VAL A 59 5.00 4.72 18.16
C VAL A 59 6.25 5.35 17.56
N GLY A 60 7.40 5.14 18.21
CA GLY A 60 8.68 5.67 17.77
C GLY A 60 9.26 4.93 16.57
N THR A 61 10.26 5.55 15.93
CA THR A 61 11.06 4.94 14.85
C THR A 61 12.40 4.45 15.39
N THR A 62 12.93 3.36 14.85
CA THR A 62 14.24 2.78 15.22
C THR A 62 15.36 3.16 14.24
N SER A 63 15.20 4.25 13.50
CA SER A 63 16.10 4.65 12.42
C SER A 63 17.48 5.06 12.92
N HIS A 64 18.50 4.69 12.16
CA HIS A 64 19.89 5.09 12.41
C HIS A 64 20.21 6.37 11.62
N GLY A 65 19.79 7.52 12.16
CA GLY A 65 19.95 8.83 11.52
C GLY A 65 18.61 9.50 11.21
N PRO A 66 18.58 10.49 10.29
CA PRO A 66 17.33 11.13 9.87
C PRO A 66 16.36 10.12 9.25
N PHE A 67 15.11 10.12 9.72
CA PHE A 67 14.05 9.28 9.16
C PHE A 67 13.82 9.60 7.68
N SER A 68 14.17 8.67 6.80
CA SER A 68 14.25 8.86 5.34
C SER A 68 13.46 7.79 4.57
N PRO A 69 12.13 7.71 4.74
CA PRO A 69 11.31 6.61 4.24
C PRO A 69 11.19 6.52 2.72
N ASN A 70 11.59 7.56 1.98
CA ASN A 70 11.62 7.51 0.51
C ASN A 70 12.88 6.80 -0.02
N THR A 71 13.93 6.65 0.79
CA THR A 71 15.25 6.17 0.34
C THR A 71 15.85 5.08 1.21
N VAL A 72 15.37 4.91 2.44
CA VAL A 72 15.80 3.88 3.38
C VAL A 72 14.67 2.86 3.59
N GLY A 73 14.90 1.61 3.18
CA GLY A 73 13.86 0.57 3.18
C GLY A 73 13.28 0.24 4.56
N ASP A 74 14.09 0.31 5.61
CA ASP A 74 13.64 0.07 6.99
C ASP A 74 12.71 1.20 7.46
N ASP A 75 13.02 2.44 7.08
CA ASP A 75 12.18 3.61 7.38
C ASP A 75 10.88 3.56 6.58
N ALA A 76 10.93 3.12 5.32
CA ALA A 76 9.75 2.92 4.49
C ALA A 76 8.77 1.91 5.11
N ARG A 77 9.29 0.77 5.60
CA ARG A 77 8.50 -0.25 6.30
C ARG A 77 7.90 0.31 7.59
N GLN A 78 8.69 1.03 8.38
CA GLN A 78 8.22 1.67 9.61
C GLN A 78 7.15 2.74 9.33
N ARG A 79 7.30 3.56 8.28
CA ARG A 79 6.28 4.52 7.86
C ARG A 79 4.97 3.81 7.55
N TRP A 80 5.01 2.73 6.78
CA TRP A 80 3.78 2.04 6.42
C TRP A 80 3.10 1.37 7.63
N LEU A 81 3.87 0.72 8.51
CA LEU A 81 3.36 0.19 9.77
C LEU A 81 2.76 1.28 10.66
N PHE A 82 3.41 2.44 10.75
CA PHE A 82 2.90 3.60 11.46
C PHE A 82 1.53 4.02 10.91
N ARG A 83 1.38 4.09 9.57
CA ARG A 83 0.11 4.39 8.92
C ARG A 83 -0.95 3.33 9.22
N MET A 84 -0.62 2.03 9.20
CA MET A 84 -1.56 0.97 9.55
C MET A 84 -2.07 1.08 10.99
N LEU A 85 -1.26 1.59 11.91
CA LEU A 85 -1.60 1.76 13.32
C LEU A 85 -2.36 3.06 13.61
N HIS A 86 -2.05 4.15 12.90
CA HIS A 86 -2.47 5.50 13.30
C HIS A 86 -3.29 6.26 12.25
N SER A 87 -3.47 5.71 11.04
CA SER A 87 -4.27 6.38 10.01
C SER A 87 -5.74 6.37 10.36
N GLN A 88 -6.40 7.52 10.18
CA GLN A 88 -7.86 7.62 10.23
C GLN A 88 -8.54 7.08 8.96
N ARG A 89 -7.77 6.54 8.02
CA ARG A 89 -8.22 5.88 6.78
C ARG A 89 -7.88 4.38 6.79
N PRO A 90 -8.38 3.59 7.77
CA PRO A 90 -7.92 2.21 7.97
C PRO A 90 -8.24 1.29 6.80
N LEU A 91 -9.37 1.47 6.11
CA LEU A 91 -9.74 0.67 4.94
C LEU A 91 -8.79 0.90 3.77
N GLN A 92 -8.34 2.14 3.57
CA GLN A 92 -7.36 2.47 2.53
C GLN A 92 -6.05 1.70 2.76
N GLU A 93 -5.49 1.71 3.97
CA GLU A 93 -4.26 0.98 4.28
C GLU A 93 -4.45 -0.54 4.25
N LYS A 94 -5.63 -1.03 4.67
CA LYS A 94 -5.98 -2.45 4.59
C LYS A 94 -6.00 -2.95 3.16
N MET A 95 -6.63 -2.19 2.26
CA MET A 95 -6.67 -2.51 0.83
C MET A 95 -5.32 -2.33 0.16
N THR A 96 -4.52 -1.35 0.58
CA THR A 96 -3.13 -1.19 0.13
C THR A 96 -2.32 -2.46 0.43
N LEU A 97 -2.45 -3.02 1.65
CA LEU A 97 -1.79 -4.27 2.02
C LEU A 97 -2.33 -5.47 1.22
N PHE A 98 -3.65 -5.53 1.01
CA PHE A 98 -4.27 -6.56 0.19
C PHE A 98 -3.69 -6.56 -1.24
N TRP A 99 -3.63 -5.39 -1.89
CA TRP A 99 -3.09 -5.26 -3.24
C TRP A 99 -1.59 -5.52 -3.32
N HIS A 100 -0.81 -5.09 -2.33
CA HIS A 100 0.60 -5.44 -2.23
C HIS A 100 0.83 -6.95 -2.14
N ASN A 101 -0.04 -7.67 -1.43
CA ASN A 101 0.03 -9.13 -1.34
C ASN A 101 -0.45 -9.81 -2.64
N TYR A 102 -1.45 -9.24 -3.32
CA TYR A 102 -1.95 -9.77 -4.60
C TYR A 102 -0.92 -9.58 -5.72
N PHE A 103 -0.37 -8.38 -5.87
CA PHE A 103 0.68 -8.02 -6.83
C PHE A 103 2.07 -8.12 -6.17
N ALA A 104 2.36 -9.28 -5.58
CA ALA A 104 3.57 -9.50 -4.78
C ALA A 104 4.84 -9.12 -5.56
N THR A 105 5.56 -8.12 -5.07
CA THR A 105 6.80 -7.60 -5.64
C THR A 105 7.92 -7.67 -4.60
N GLY A 106 8.97 -8.45 -4.87
CA GLY A 106 10.05 -8.70 -3.89
C GLY A 106 11.15 -7.64 -3.91
N PHE A 107 11.34 -6.95 -2.78
CA PHE A 107 12.37 -5.91 -2.62
C PHE A 107 13.78 -6.37 -2.99
N SER A 108 14.20 -7.57 -2.56
CA SER A 108 15.57 -8.05 -2.80
C SER A 108 15.92 -8.15 -4.29
N LYS A 109 14.95 -8.55 -5.14
CA LYS A 109 15.15 -8.59 -6.59
C LYS A 109 15.30 -7.18 -7.16
N VAL A 110 14.38 -6.27 -6.80
CA VAL A 110 14.42 -4.87 -7.24
C VAL A 110 15.72 -4.19 -6.81
N ALA A 111 16.14 -4.36 -5.56
CA ALA A 111 17.38 -3.83 -5.02
C ALA A 111 18.64 -4.42 -5.68
N GLY A 112 18.58 -5.68 -6.14
CA GLY A 112 19.65 -6.29 -6.92
C GLY A 112 19.89 -5.59 -8.26
N VAL A 113 18.84 -5.03 -8.86
CA VAL A 113 18.91 -4.33 -10.16
C VAL A 113 19.24 -2.85 -9.99
N VAL A 114 18.57 -2.12 -9.09
CA VAL A 114 18.68 -0.65 -8.99
C VAL A 114 19.37 -0.12 -7.73
N LYS A 115 19.92 -1.00 -6.88
CA LYS A 115 20.41 -0.72 -5.52
C LYS A 115 19.28 -0.38 -4.53
N ALA A 116 19.56 -0.57 -3.24
CA ALA A 116 18.57 -0.46 -2.16
C ALA A 116 17.88 0.91 -2.09
N GLU A 117 18.61 2.00 -2.35
CA GLU A 117 18.06 3.36 -2.28
C GLU A 117 16.97 3.59 -3.33
N ASN A 118 17.27 3.31 -4.60
CA ASN A 118 16.29 3.45 -5.68
C ASN A 118 15.20 2.38 -5.58
N ALA A 119 15.52 1.16 -5.14
CA ALA A 119 14.49 0.16 -4.88
C ALA A 119 13.49 0.64 -3.82
N THR A 120 13.97 1.31 -2.77
CA THR A 120 13.08 1.94 -1.78
C THR A 120 12.21 3.00 -2.41
N ARG A 121 12.77 3.85 -3.30
CA ARG A 121 11.98 4.84 -4.04
C ARG A 121 10.88 4.18 -4.88
N LEU A 122 11.22 3.19 -5.70
CA LEU A 122 10.28 2.50 -6.56
C LEU A 122 9.19 1.77 -5.77
N MET A 123 9.50 1.25 -4.59
CA MET A 123 8.54 0.51 -3.78
C MET A 123 7.65 1.42 -2.93
N ALA A 124 8.19 2.52 -2.40
CA ALA A 124 7.53 3.23 -1.31
C ALA A 124 7.53 4.76 -1.41
N ALA A 125 8.29 5.41 -2.30
CA ALA A 125 8.40 6.87 -2.28
C ALA A 125 7.04 7.58 -2.42
N LYS A 126 6.87 8.65 -1.65
CA LYS A 126 5.79 9.61 -1.86
C LYS A 126 6.26 10.67 -2.84
N ALA A 127 5.59 10.79 -3.98
CA ALA A 127 5.98 11.73 -5.03
C ALA A 127 6.02 13.19 -4.56
N SER A 128 5.19 13.54 -3.57
CA SER A 128 5.16 14.87 -2.95
C SER A 128 6.37 15.18 -2.06
N GLU A 129 7.10 14.14 -1.64
CA GLU A 129 8.20 14.22 -0.66
C GLU A 129 9.54 13.72 -1.26
N ASP A 130 9.53 13.16 -2.46
CA ASP A 130 10.71 12.64 -3.14
C ASP A 130 11.25 13.64 -4.16
N SER A 131 12.58 13.80 -4.18
CA SER A 131 13.26 14.76 -5.06
C SER A 131 13.10 14.43 -6.54
N GLN A 132 12.85 13.17 -6.90
CA GLN A 132 12.62 12.72 -8.27
C GLN A 132 11.12 12.65 -8.60
N LYS A 133 10.24 13.05 -7.67
CA LYS A 133 8.79 12.90 -7.77
C LYS A 133 8.37 11.45 -8.04
N GLN A 134 9.16 10.48 -7.58
CA GLN A 134 8.83 9.07 -7.74
C GLN A 134 7.59 8.74 -6.91
N ARG A 135 6.57 8.19 -7.57
CA ARG A 135 5.48 7.50 -6.88
C ARG A 135 5.87 6.04 -6.71
N GLY A 136 5.99 5.59 -5.48
CA GLY A 136 6.27 4.20 -5.16
C GLY A 136 5.04 3.31 -5.36
N GLN A 137 5.28 2.00 -5.53
CA GLN A 137 4.23 1.00 -5.72
C GLN A 137 3.20 0.97 -4.58
N ILE A 138 3.62 1.18 -3.32
CA ILE A 138 2.70 1.30 -2.17
C ILE A 138 1.74 2.48 -2.34
N GLU A 139 2.20 3.62 -2.86
CA GLU A 139 1.32 4.77 -3.13
C GLU A 139 0.37 4.47 -4.30
N LEU A 140 0.82 3.76 -5.35
CA LEU A 140 -0.06 3.30 -6.43
C LEU A 140 -1.21 2.45 -5.89
N PHE A 141 -0.93 1.50 -5.00
CA PHE A 141 -1.96 0.68 -4.36
C PHE A 141 -2.87 1.49 -3.44
N ARG A 142 -2.33 2.51 -2.77
CA ARG A 142 -3.11 3.41 -1.91
C ARG A 142 -4.07 4.29 -2.70
N ASP A 143 -3.61 4.84 -3.84
CA ASP A 143 -4.43 5.61 -4.78
C ASP A 143 -5.58 4.76 -5.35
N SER A 144 -5.31 3.48 -5.58
CA SER A 144 -6.24 2.53 -6.22
C SER A 144 -6.98 1.63 -5.24
N ALA A 145 -6.95 1.93 -3.93
CA ALA A 145 -7.36 1.01 -2.87
C ALA A 145 -8.77 0.41 -3.07
N LEU A 146 -9.75 1.24 -3.43
CA LEU A 146 -11.12 0.83 -3.80
C LEU A 146 -11.43 1.09 -5.29
N GLY A 147 -10.40 1.27 -6.11
CA GLY A 147 -10.52 1.64 -7.52
C GLY A 147 -10.93 0.48 -8.44
N ASN A 148 -10.99 0.78 -9.74
CA ASN A 148 -11.29 -0.21 -10.75
C ASN A 148 -10.10 -1.16 -10.96
N PHE A 149 -10.38 -2.47 -10.96
CA PHE A 149 -9.33 -3.48 -11.13
C PHE A 149 -8.58 -3.40 -12.48
N ARG A 150 -9.27 -3.06 -13.58
CA ARG A 150 -8.64 -2.91 -14.90
C ARG A 150 -7.64 -1.76 -14.90
N ASP A 151 -8.00 -0.65 -14.27
CA ASP A 151 -7.14 0.53 -14.19
C ASP A 151 -5.94 0.24 -13.28
N LEU A 152 -6.16 -0.41 -12.15
CA LEU A 152 -5.09 -0.88 -11.26
C LEU A 152 -4.15 -1.85 -11.98
N LEU A 153 -4.67 -2.86 -12.68
CA LEU A 153 -3.86 -3.81 -13.44
C LEU A 153 -3.01 -3.10 -14.50
N THR A 154 -3.58 -2.11 -15.19
CA THR A 154 -2.86 -1.30 -16.18
C THR A 154 -1.75 -0.46 -15.53
N ALA A 155 -2.03 0.16 -14.38
CA ALA A 155 -1.06 0.94 -13.62
C ALA A 155 0.09 0.06 -13.11
N VAL A 156 -0.22 -1.13 -12.58
CA VAL A 156 0.78 -2.10 -12.12
C VAL A 156 1.63 -2.61 -13.29
N ALA A 157 1.04 -2.83 -14.47
CA ALA A 157 1.80 -3.24 -15.65
C ALA A 157 2.82 -2.18 -16.13
N GLN A 158 2.66 -0.92 -15.70
CA GLN A 158 3.57 0.18 -16.01
C GLN A 158 4.46 0.57 -14.83
N ASP A 159 4.28 -0.07 -13.66
CA ASP A 159 5.04 0.22 -12.46
C ASP A 159 6.49 -0.25 -12.59
N PRO A 160 7.51 0.60 -12.34
CA PRO A 160 8.90 0.22 -12.50
C PRO A 160 9.35 -0.95 -11.61
N ALA A 161 8.80 -1.07 -10.39
CA ALA A 161 9.14 -2.19 -9.52
C ALA A 161 8.57 -3.50 -10.08
N MET A 162 7.34 -3.48 -10.61
CA MET A 162 6.73 -4.63 -11.29
C MET A 162 7.45 -5.01 -12.59
N LEU A 163 7.89 -4.03 -13.38
CA LEU A 163 8.66 -4.28 -14.59
C LEU A 163 9.96 -5.03 -14.27
N ILE A 164 10.69 -4.63 -13.23
CA ILE A 164 11.89 -5.34 -12.77
C ILE A 164 11.52 -6.71 -12.20
N TRP A 165 10.42 -6.80 -11.44
CA TRP A 165 10.01 -8.02 -10.78
C TRP A 165 9.70 -9.16 -11.75
N LEU A 166 9.09 -8.87 -12.90
CA LEU A 166 8.76 -9.88 -13.92
C LEU A 166 9.75 -9.89 -15.10
N ASP A 167 10.95 -9.29 -14.94
CA ASP A 167 12.04 -9.23 -15.92
C ASP A 167 11.70 -8.46 -17.22
N GLY A 168 10.71 -7.57 -17.16
CA GLY A 168 10.33 -6.69 -18.26
C GLY A 168 11.41 -5.67 -18.62
N ASP A 169 12.29 -5.31 -17.68
CA ASP A 169 13.46 -4.44 -17.91
C ASP A 169 14.52 -5.08 -18.82
N THR A 170 14.53 -6.41 -18.93
CA THR A 170 15.46 -7.17 -19.78
C THR A 170 14.94 -7.39 -21.21
N ASN A 171 13.73 -6.92 -21.51
CA ASN A 171 13.10 -7.07 -22.82
C ASN A 171 13.82 -6.24 -23.89
N THR A 172 14.29 -6.88 -24.97
CA THR A 172 14.94 -6.17 -26.09
C THR A 172 14.37 -6.64 -27.43
N LYS A 173 14.52 -5.81 -28.47
CA LYS A 173 14.08 -6.18 -29.83
C LYS A 173 14.68 -7.51 -30.31
N ALA A 174 15.92 -7.81 -29.92
CA ALA A 174 16.61 -9.04 -30.30
C ALA A 174 16.28 -10.25 -29.41
N LYS A 175 15.82 -10.01 -28.18
CA LYS A 175 15.47 -11.03 -27.19
C LYS A 175 14.19 -10.63 -26.47
N PRO A 176 13.02 -10.95 -27.06
CA PRO A 176 11.73 -10.71 -26.42
C PRO A 176 11.64 -11.50 -25.10
N GLN A 177 11.24 -10.82 -24.03
CA GLN A 177 11.00 -11.43 -22.72
C GLN A 177 9.51 -11.67 -22.51
N GLU A 178 9.09 -12.92 -22.72
CA GLU A 178 7.69 -13.33 -22.59
C GLU A 178 7.23 -13.40 -21.13
N ASN A 179 8.17 -13.44 -20.18
CA ASN A 179 7.88 -13.63 -18.76
C ASN A 179 6.90 -12.58 -18.22
N PHE A 180 7.15 -11.31 -18.50
CA PHE A 180 6.28 -10.21 -18.05
C PHE A 180 4.83 -10.40 -18.52
N GLY A 181 4.65 -10.59 -19.84
CA GLY A 181 3.31 -10.73 -20.42
C GLY A 181 2.59 -11.99 -19.92
N ARG A 182 3.32 -13.10 -19.80
CA ARG A 182 2.78 -14.35 -19.27
C ARG A 182 2.36 -14.19 -17.81
N GLU A 183 3.23 -13.71 -16.94
CA GLU A 183 2.97 -13.64 -15.50
C GLU A 183 1.89 -12.62 -15.16
N LEU A 184 1.81 -11.50 -15.89
CA LEU A 184 0.69 -10.56 -15.75
C LEU A 184 -0.66 -11.22 -16.08
N MET A 185 -0.70 -12.09 -17.09
CA MET A 185 -1.92 -12.80 -17.50
C MET A 185 -2.25 -13.96 -16.56
N GLU A 186 -1.25 -14.77 -16.20
CA GLU A 186 -1.44 -15.99 -15.39
C GLU A 186 -1.59 -15.72 -13.91
N LEU A 187 -0.71 -14.91 -13.32
CA LEU A 187 -0.64 -14.72 -11.88
C LEU A 187 -1.62 -13.67 -11.39
N PHE A 188 -1.86 -12.62 -12.19
CA PHE A 188 -2.53 -11.42 -11.72
C PHE A 188 -3.84 -11.06 -12.43
N SER A 189 -4.31 -11.85 -13.39
CA SER A 189 -5.58 -11.52 -14.08
C SER A 189 -6.46 -12.71 -14.44
N ARG A 190 -6.05 -13.56 -15.40
CA ARG A 190 -6.92 -14.61 -15.96
C ARG A 190 -6.72 -15.99 -15.34
N GLY A 191 -5.60 -16.20 -14.64
CA GLY A 191 -5.24 -17.51 -14.12
C GLY A 191 -4.41 -18.33 -15.10
N VAL A 192 -3.72 -19.33 -14.56
CA VAL A 192 -2.84 -20.25 -15.31
C VAL A 192 -3.64 -20.96 -16.41
N GLY A 193 -3.14 -20.91 -17.65
CA GLY A 193 -3.72 -21.63 -18.79
C GLY A 193 -4.95 -20.98 -19.44
N PHE A 194 -5.35 -19.75 -19.06
CA PHE A 194 -6.53 -19.06 -19.59
C PHE A 194 -6.24 -17.84 -20.49
N TYR A 195 -5.06 -17.81 -21.15
CA TYR A 195 -4.67 -16.76 -22.11
C TYR A 195 -4.28 -17.41 -23.46
N THR A 196 -5.19 -17.33 -24.43
CA THR A 196 -5.03 -17.76 -25.84
C THR A 196 -5.66 -16.71 -26.72
#